data_AF-A0A7N6BVS2-F1
#
_entry.id   AF-A0A7N6BVS2-F1
#
_cell.length_a   1.000
_cell.length_b   1.000
_cell.length_c   1.000
_cell.angle_alpha   90.00
_cell.angle_beta   90.00
_cell.angle_gamma   90.00
#
_symmetry.space_group_name_H-M   'P 1'
#
loop_
_entity.id
_entity.type
_entity.pdbx_description
1 polymer ?
#
loop_
_entity_poly.entity_id
_entity_poly.type
_entity_poly.pdbx_seq_one_letter_code
_entity_poly.pdbx_strand_id
1 'polypeptide(L)'
;RGRRTKMNNLFSSIEQTLKHAEKYLGDICSLLAAYTRKTAKLRDKADLLVVQLFDFSRTEDPELQISLKNLAEDLAMVQDYRQAQVERLETRVVAPLKAYGDIVKNKRVRLNKDNLSTDLNKELKELQKLDKLRVRNPADRQSIVSFIMAGSRCLSLGIWTLL
;
A
#
# COMPACT_ATOMS: atom_id res chain seq x y z
N ARG A 1 -9.57 -16.17 27.56
CA ARG A 1 -8.15 -15.74 27.61
C ARG A 1 -7.36 -16.15 26.35
N GLY A 2 -7.36 -17.41 25.92
CA GLY A 2 -6.53 -17.88 24.78
C GLY A 2 -6.74 -17.22 23.40
N ARG A 3 -7.98 -16.84 23.03
CA ARG A 3 -8.26 -16.16 21.74
C ARG A 3 -7.59 -14.78 21.62
N ARG A 4 -7.47 -14.04 22.74
CA ARG A 4 -6.87 -12.71 22.76
C ARG A 4 -5.34 -12.78 22.59
N THR A 5 -4.69 -13.77 23.20
CA THR A 5 -3.25 -14.00 23.04
C THR A 5 -2.89 -14.43 21.61
N LYS A 6 -3.70 -15.30 21.00
CA LYS A 6 -3.51 -15.71 19.59
C LYS A 6 -3.65 -14.54 18.61
N MET A 7 -4.62 -13.66 18.85
CA MET A 7 -4.82 -12.43 18.06
C MET A 7 -3.63 -11.46 18.18
N ASN A 8 -3.13 -11.25 19.39
CA ASN A 8 -2.00 -10.34 19.64
C ASN A 8 -0.70 -10.84 18.99
N ASN A 9 -0.44 -12.15 19.03
CA ASN A 9 0.74 -12.74 18.40
C ASN A 9 0.68 -12.65 16.86
N LEU A 10 -0.49 -12.91 16.27
CA LEU A 10 -0.71 -12.75 14.83
C LEU A 10 -0.48 -11.30 14.39
N PHE A 11 -1.02 -10.35 15.15
CA PHE A 11 -0.86 -8.93 14.89
C PHE A 11 0.60 -8.47 14.93
N SER A 12 1.34 -8.87 15.97
CA SER A 12 2.78 -8.57 16.08
C SER A 12 3.56 -9.10 14.87
N SER A 13 3.23 -10.30 14.39
CA SER A 13 3.87 -10.90 13.21
C SER A 13 3.57 -10.11 11.93
N ILE A 14 2.31 -9.70 11.73
CA ILE A 14 1.91 -8.87 10.59
C ILE A 14 2.60 -7.50 10.63
N GLU A 15 2.67 -6.86 11.80
CA GLU A 15 3.33 -5.55 11.96
C GLU A 15 4.83 -5.62 11.63
N GLN A 16 5.53 -6.68 12.09
CA GLN A 16 6.93 -6.92 11.75
C GLN A 16 7.12 -7.14 10.24
N THR A 17 6.23 -7.92 9.63
CA THR A 17 6.27 -8.19 8.19
C THR A 17 6.10 -6.91 7.38
N LEU A 18 5.18 -6.03 7.79
CA LEU A 18 4.96 -4.73 7.13
C LEU A 18 6.15 -3.79 7.32
N LYS A 19 6.73 -3.71 8.52
CA LYS A 19 7.96 -2.92 8.75
C LYS A 19 9.11 -3.37 7.86
N HIS A 20 9.28 -4.68 7.72
CA HIS A 20 10.31 -5.25 6.86
C HIS A 20 10.04 -4.92 5.38
N ALA A 21 8.79 -5.10 4.92
CA ALA A 21 8.39 -4.78 3.55
C ALA A 21 8.62 -3.29 3.22
N GLU A 22 8.22 -2.38 4.11
CA GLU A 22 8.43 -0.93 3.93
C GLU A 22 9.90 -0.57 3.77
N LYS A 23 10.76 -1.11 4.64
CA LYS A 23 12.20 -0.87 4.56
C LYS A 23 12.76 -1.33 3.22
N TYR A 24 12.50 -2.58 2.84
CA TYR A 24 12.99 -3.16 1.58
C TYR A 24 12.48 -2.39 0.36
N LEU A 25 11.21 -2.01 0.33
CA LEU A 25 10.65 -1.21 -0.76
C LEU A 25 11.29 0.18 -0.83
N GLY A 26 11.56 0.79 0.32
CA GLY A 26 12.29 2.06 0.41
C GLY A 26 13.71 1.97 -0.15
N ASP A 27 14.43 0.90 0.16
CA ASP A 27 15.78 0.65 -0.34
C ASP A 27 15.78 0.43 -1.87
N ILE A 28 14.84 -0.37 -2.38
CA ILE A 28 14.67 -0.61 -3.82
C ILE A 28 14.29 0.68 -4.55
N CYS A 29 13.37 1.47 -4.00
CA CYS A 29 12.96 2.75 -4.59
C CYS A 29 14.12 3.74 -4.63
N SER A 30 14.93 3.79 -3.58
CA SER A 30 16.14 4.62 -3.51
C SER A 30 17.16 4.23 -4.58
N LEU A 31 17.37 2.92 -4.76
CA LEU A 31 18.28 2.38 -5.77
C LEU A 31 17.80 2.69 -7.19
N LEU A 32 16.52 2.45 -7.49
CA LEU A 32 15.93 2.75 -8.79
C LEU A 32 16.00 4.25 -9.11
N ALA A 33 15.68 5.11 -8.16
CA ALA A 33 15.79 6.55 -8.36
C ALA A 33 17.25 6.98 -8.62
N ALA A 34 18.22 6.36 -7.94
CA ALA A 34 19.64 6.61 -8.22
C ALA A 34 20.05 6.12 -9.61
N TYR A 35 19.56 4.96 -10.04
CA TYR A 35 19.79 4.43 -11.39
C TYR A 35 19.22 5.38 -12.46
N THR A 36 17.96 5.81 -12.34
CA THR A 36 17.34 6.74 -13.29
C THR A 36 18.12 8.05 -13.40
N ARG A 37 18.54 8.63 -12.26
CA ARG A 37 19.38 9.84 -12.25
C ARG A 37 20.74 9.62 -12.93
N LYS A 38 21.37 8.44 -12.76
CA LYS A 38 22.63 8.11 -13.46
C LYS A 38 22.41 8.00 -14.97
N THR A 39 21.29 7.44 -15.40
CA THR A 39 20.93 7.36 -16.82
C THR A 39 20.74 8.76 -17.42
N ALA A 40 20.06 9.67 -16.72
CA ALA A 40 19.92 11.07 -17.13
C ALA A 40 21.28 11.78 -17.20
N LYS A 41 22.16 11.60 -16.20
CA LYS A 41 23.52 12.18 -16.23
C LYS A 41 24.36 11.70 -17.41
N LEU A 42 24.18 10.45 -17.85
CA LEU A 42 24.86 9.94 -19.04
C LEU A 42 24.37 10.64 -20.32
N ARG A 43 23.09 11.00 -20.39
CA ARG A 43 22.53 11.83 -21.47
C ARG A 43 23.18 13.22 -21.45
N ASP A 44 23.18 13.89 -20.29
CA ASP A 44 23.77 15.23 -20.16
C ASP A 44 25.24 15.28 -20.61
N LYS A 45 26.01 14.22 -20.36
CA LYS A 45 27.41 14.12 -20.81
C LYS A 45 27.53 13.93 -22.32
N ALA A 46 26.65 13.15 -22.92
CA ALA A 46 26.63 12.99 -24.37
C ALA A 46 26.13 14.25 -25.08
N ASP A 47 25.15 14.97 -24.52
CA ASP A 47 24.70 16.27 -25.02
C ASP A 47 25.88 17.27 -25.10
N LEU A 48 26.76 17.29 -24.08
CA LEU A 48 27.99 18.09 -24.12
C LEU A 48 28.94 17.66 -25.25
N LEU A 49 29.08 16.35 -25.49
CA LEU A 49 29.91 15.84 -26.59
C LEU A 49 29.33 16.22 -27.96
N VAL A 50 28.01 16.18 -28.13
CA VAL A 50 27.33 16.64 -29.35
C VAL A 50 27.68 18.11 -29.63
N VAL A 51 27.59 18.97 -28.61
CA VAL A 51 27.96 20.39 -28.74
C VAL A 51 29.43 20.54 -29.14
N GLN A 52 30.34 19.80 -28.48
CA GLN A 52 31.76 19.85 -28.80
C GLN A 52 32.08 19.38 -30.22
N LEU A 53 31.42 18.31 -30.70
CA LEU A 53 31.56 17.85 -32.08
C LEU A 53 31.06 18.89 -33.08
N PHE A 54 29.94 19.55 -32.76
CA PHE A 54 29.39 20.59 -33.62
C PHE A 54 30.30 21.82 -33.68
N ASP A 55 30.85 22.25 -32.55
CA ASP A 55 31.79 23.38 -32.50
C ASP A 55 33.11 23.05 -33.21
N PHE A 56 33.64 21.83 -33.01
CA PHE A 56 34.84 21.36 -33.71
C PHE A 56 34.63 21.28 -35.23
N SER A 57 33.44 20.85 -35.70
CA SER A 57 33.14 20.82 -37.14
C SER A 57 33.30 22.18 -37.84
N ARG A 58 33.22 23.29 -37.11
CA ARG A 58 33.37 24.65 -37.66
C ARG A 58 34.82 25.01 -37.98
N THR A 59 35.81 24.31 -37.43
CA THR A 59 37.24 24.57 -37.66
C THR A 59 37.84 23.74 -38.79
N GLU A 60 37.13 22.70 -39.21
CA GLU A 60 37.60 21.73 -40.20
C GLU A 60 37.22 22.10 -41.64
N ASP A 61 37.82 21.41 -42.61
CA ASP A 61 37.47 21.54 -44.02
C ASP A 61 36.02 21.09 -44.31
N PRO A 62 35.44 21.45 -45.47
CA PRO A 62 34.03 21.17 -45.76
C PRO A 62 33.65 19.68 -45.72
N GLU A 63 34.54 18.78 -46.10
CA GLU A 63 34.26 17.34 -46.13
C GLU A 63 34.22 16.78 -44.71
N LEU A 64 35.24 17.11 -43.90
CA LEU A 64 35.27 16.75 -42.49
C LEU A 64 34.14 17.41 -41.70
N GLN A 65 33.81 18.67 -41.99
CA GLN A 65 32.71 19.38 -41.34
C GLN A 65 31.37 18.64 -41.49
N ILE A 66 31.05 18.16 -42.70
CA ILE A 66 29.80 17.42 -42.94
C ILE A 66 29.81 16.11 -42.13
N SER A 67 30.91 15.36 -42.17
CA SER A 67 31.01 14.10 -41.43
C SER A 67 30.89 14.25 -39.91
N LEU A 68 31.49 15.30 -39.34
CA LEU A 68 31.42 15.61 -37.90
C LEU A 68 30.03 16.06 -37.47
N LYS A 69 29.32 16.83 -38.32
CA LYS A 69 27.92 17.20 -38.05
C LYS A 69 27.02 15.97 -38.06
N ASN A 70 27.16 15.10 -39.06
CA ASN A 70 26.39 13.84 -39.11
C ASN A 70 26.69 12.96 -37.88
N LEU A 71 27.95 12.85 -37.47
CA LEU A 71 28.33 12.13 -36.24
C LEU A 71 27.67 12.72 -34.99
N ALA A 72 27.62 14.05 -34.89
CA ALA A 72 26.98 14.74 -33.77
C ALA A 72 25.45 14.51 -33.76
N GLU A 73 24.82 14.55 -34.94
CA GLU A 73 23.38 14.25 -35.11
C GLU A 73 23.06 12.79 -34.74
N ASP A 74 23.88 11.83 -35.18
CA ASP A 74 23.75 10.42 -34.81
C ASP A 74 23.84 10.21 -33.29
N LEU A 75 24.79 10.88 -32.64
CA LEU A 75 24.93 10.82 -31.18
C LEU A 75 23.75 11.49 -30.46
N ALA A 76 23.19 12.57 -31.01
CA ALA A 76 22.02 13.25 -30.49
C ALA A 76 20.78 12.35 -30.54
N MET A 77 20.57 11.62 -31.65
CA MET A 77 19.48 10.64 -31.77
C MET A 77 19.58 9.55 -30.70
N VAL A 78 20.79 9.07 -30.39
CA VAL A 78 21.02 8.13 -29.27
C VAL A 78 20.60 8.75 -27.92
N GLN A 79 20.76 10.06 -27.73
CA GLN A 79 20.37 10.75 -26.51
C GLN A 79 18.86 10.96 -26.41
N ASP A 80 18.14 11.13 -27.52
CA ASP A 80 16.67 11.16 -27.53
C ASP A 80 16.09 9.83 -27.05
N TYR A 81 16.65 8.70 -27.50
CA TYR A 81 16.28 7.38 -26.97
C TYR A 81 16.56 7.26 -25.47
N ARG A 82 17.67 7.85 -25.00
CA ARG A 82 18.02 7.86 -23.58
C ARG A 82 17.08 8.72 -22.75
N GLN A 83 16.63 9.86 -23.27
CA GLN A 83 15.61 10.69 -22.65
C GLN A 83 14.29 9.93 -22.51
N ALA A 84 13.84 9.28 -23.58
CA ALA A 84 12.66 8.41 -23.55
C ALA A 84 12.81 7.26 -22.54
N GLN A 85 14.01 6.68 -22.41
CA GLN A 85 14.31 5.67 -21.41
C GLN A 85 14.16 6.22 -19.98
N VAL A 86 14.68 7.43 -19.70
CA VAL A 86 14.56 8.08 -18.39
C VAL A 86 13.09 8.31 -18.04
N GLU A 87 12.32 8.91 -18.93
CA GLU A 87 10.88 9.16 -18.72
C GLU A 87 10.11 7.86 -18.48
N ARG A 88 10.45 6.81 -19.22
CA ARG A 88 9.82 5.50 -19.07
C ARG A 88 10.20 4.85 -17.73
N LEU A 89 11.45 4.97 -17.28
CA LEU A 89 11.87 4.50 -15.95
C LEU A 89 11.08 5.23 -14.85
N GLU A 90 10.92 6.55 -14.96
CA GLU A 90 10.17 7.32 -13.97
C GLU A 90 8.69 6.94 -13.92
N THR A 91 8.03 6.92 -15.08
CA THR A 91 6.59 6.73 -15.18
C THR A 91 6.15 5.27 -15.03
N ARG A 92 6.92 4.31 -15.56
CA ARG A 92 6.53 2.89 -15.61
C ARG A 92 7.14 2.04 -14.50
N VAL A 93 8.19 2.52 -13.84
CA VAL A 93 8.91 1.73 -12.82
C VAL A 93 8.89 2.43 -11.48
N VAL A 94 9.40 3.67 -11.41
CA VAL A 94 9.53 4.39 -10.14
C VAL A 94 8.16 4.79 -9.58
N ALA A 95 7.27 5.34 -10.40
CA ALA A 95 5.94 5.77 -9.94
C ALA A 95 5.07 4.62 -9.41
N PRO A 96 4.94 3.46 -10.10
CA PRO A 96 4.21 2.32 -9.56
C PRO A 96 4.80 1.77 -8.26
N LEU A 97 6.13 1.72 -8.15
CA LEU A 97 6.79 1.27 -6.92
C LEU A 97 6.51 2.21 -5.74
N LYS A 98 6.52 3.53 -5.96
CA LYS A 98 6.15 4.52 -4.94
C LYS A 98 4.71 4.32 -4.47
N ALA A 99 3.76 4.18 -5.41
CA ALA A 99 2.36 3.94 -5.10
C ALA A 99 2.16 2.65 -4.28
N TYR A 100 2.88 1.58 -4.62
CA TYR A 100 2.87 0.35 -3.81
C TYR A 100 3.42 0.58 -2.40
N GLY A 101 4.54 1.32 -2.28
CA GLY A 101 5.11 1.73 -0.99
C GLY A 101 4.10 2.48 -0.12
N ASP A 102 3.32 3.39 -0.70
CA ASP A 102 2.27 4.13 0.00
C ASP A 102 1.14 3.22 0.49
N ILE A 103 0.75 2.20 -0.29
CA ILE A 103 -0.25 1.20 0.14
C ILE A 103 0.25 0.43 1.37
N VAL A 104 1.51 -0.02 1.37
CA VAL A 104 2.10 -0.75 2.50
C VAL A 104 2.16 0.16 3.74
N LYS A 105 2.62 1.40 3.57
CA LYS A 105 2.69 2.40 4.63
C LYS A 105 1.31 2.69 5.24
N ASN A 106 0.30 2.89 4.41
CA ASN A 106 -1.07 3.11 4.84
C ASN A 106 -1.63 1.90 5.60
N LYS A 107 -1.34 0.69 5.13
CA LYS A 107 -1.76 -0.55 5.81
C LYS A 107 -1.11 -0.67 7.18
N ARG A 108 0.17 -0.34 7.34
CA ARG A 108 0.85 -0.31 8.64
C ARG A 108 0.25 0.74 9.57
N VAL A 109 0.02 1.97 9.10
CA VAL A 109 -0.60 3.03 9.92
C VAL A 109 -1.96 2.57 10.43
N ARG A 110 -2.81 1.99 9.57
CA ARG A 110 -4.10 1.43 9.98
C ARG A 110 -3.97 0.31 11.01
N LEU A 111 -2.93 -0.51 10.87
CA LEU A 111 -2.60 -1.58 11.81
C LEU A 111 -1.77 -1.12 13.00
N ASN A 112 -1.46 0.17 13.19
CA ASN A 112 -0.75 0.58 14.40
C ASN A 112 -1.64 0.35 15.62
N LYS A 113 -1.00 -0.12 16.69
CA LYS A 113 -1.63 -0.53 17.96
C LYS A 113 -2.54 0.54 18.57
N ASP A 114 -2.29 1.81 18.31
CA ASP A 114 -3.09 2.93 18.79
C ASP A 114 -4.49 2.98 18.14
N ASN A 115 -4.57 2.75 16.83
CA ASN A 115 -5.85 2.66 16.11
C ASN A 115 -6.67 1.45 16.57
N LEU A 116 -6.00 0.32 16.76
CA LEU A 116 -6.63 -0.89 17.28
C LEU A 116 -7.08 -0.72 18.75
N SER A 117 -6.26 -0.09 19.59
CA SER A 117 -6.61 0.24 20.98
C SER A 117 -7.87 1.11 21.03
N THR A 118 -7.96 2.12 20.16
CA THR A 118 -9.16 2.95 20.09
C THR A 118 -10.40 2.17 19.67
N ASP A 119 -10.31 1.27 18.68
CA ASP A 119 -11.46 0.49 18.23
C ASP A 119 -11.85 -0.60 19.24
N LEU A 120 -10.88 -1.27 19.85
CA LEU A 120 -11.12 -2.22 20.95
C LEU A 120 -11.74 -1.52 22.17
N ASN A 121 -11.33 -0.29 22.47
CA ASN A 121 -11.91 0.50 23.56
C ASN A 121 -13.34 0.95 23.24
N LYS A 122 -13.68 1.25 21.97
CA LYS A 122 -15.05 1.52 21.54
C LYS A 122 -15.92 0.27 21.70
N GLU A 123 -15.47 -0.87 21.18
CA GLU A 123 -16.16 -2.17 21.30
C GLU A 123 -16.38 -2.56 22.77
N LEU A 124 -15.37 -2.38 23.62
CA LEU A 124 -15.49 -2.61 25.06
C LEU A 124 -16.52 -1.69 25.72
N LYS A 125 -16.59 -0.41 25.32
CA LYS A 125 -17.61 0.52 25.81
C LYS A 125 -19.00 0.12 25.34
N GLU A 126 -19.16 -0.32 24.11
CA GLU A 126 -20.44 -0.83 23.59
C GLU A 126 -20.88 -2.09 24.34
N LEU A 127 -19.99 -3.06 24.55
CA LEU A 127 -20.29 -4.24 25.38
C LEU A 127 -20.68 -3.87 26.81
N GLN A 128 -19.97 -2.92 27.44
CA GLN A 128 -20.32 -2.45 28.78
C GLN A 128 -21.69 -1.75 28.83
N LYS A 129 -22.09 -1.03 27.77
CA LYS A 129 -23.43 -0.45 27.68
C LYS A 129 -24.49 -1.55 27.57
N LEU A 130 -24.27 -2.55 26.71
CA LEU A 130 -25.18 -3.68 26.54
C LEU A 130 -25.33 -4.50 27.82
N ASP A 131 -24.24 -4.74 28.55
CA ASP A 131 -24.29 -5.43 29.85
C ASP A 131 -25.04 -4.61 30.89
N LYS A 132 -24.86 -3.29 30.95
CA LYS A 132 -25.62 -2.41 31.86
C LYS A 132 -27.11 -2.39 31.54
N LEU A 133 -27.49 -2.38 30.25
CA LEU A 133 -28.88 -2.49 29.82
C LEU A 133 -29.47 -3.86 30.18
N ARG A 134 -28.69 -4.92 30.04
CA ARG A 134 -29.07 -6.30 30.41
C ARG A 134 -29.27 -6.48 31.92
N VAL A 135 -28.52 -5.75 32.73
CA VAL A 135 -28.66 -5.76 34.21
C VAL A 135 -29.82 -4.86 34.66
N ARG A 136 -30.08 -3.74 33.97
CA ARG A 136 -31.16 -2.80 34.32
C ARG A 136 -32.55 -3.29 33.94
N ASN A 137 -32.67 -4.23 32.99
CA ASN A 137 -33.93 -4.87 32.63
C ASN A 137 -33.93 -6.39 32.93
N PRO A 138 -34.03 -6.82 34.21
CA PRO A 138 -34.14 -8.23 34.56
C PRO A 138 -35.52 -8.83 34.22
N ALA A 139 -36.55 -8.01 34.01
CA ALA A 139 -37.91 -8.44 33.75
C ALA A 139 -38.08 -9.11 32.37
N ASP A 140 -37.25 -8.76 31.37
CA ASP A 140 -37.29 -9.41 30.05
C ASP A 140 -36.75 -10.84 30.06
N ARG A 141 -35.96 -11.22 31.07
CA ARG A 141 -35.62 -12.64 31.25
C ARG A 141 -36.84 -13.43 31.70
N GLN A 142 -37.69 -12.86 32.55
CA GLN A 142 -38.89 -13.53 33.00
C GLN A 142 -39.98 -13.54 31.93
N SER A 143 -40.07 -12.53 31.05
CA SER A 143 -40.99 -12.54 29.90
C SER A 143 -40.61 -13.57 28.84
N ILE A 144 -39.32 -13.75 28.53
CA ILE A 144 -38.86 -14.73 27.53
C ILE A 144 -38.96 -16.16 28.09
N VAL A 145 -38.61 -16.37 29.37
CA VAL A 145 -38.77 -17.69 30.01
C VAL A 145 -40.25 -18.00 30.24
N SER A 146 -41.09 -17.02 30.58
CA SER A 146 -42.53 -17.23 30.72
C SER A 146 -43.21 -17.45 29.37
N PHE A 147 -42.73 -16.85 28.28
CA PHE A 147 -43.24 -17.09 26.92
C PHE A 147 -42.89 -18.49 26.42
N ILE A 148 -41.66 -18.98 26.69
CA ILE A 148 -41.27 -20.36 26.38
C ILE A 148 -42.03 -21.37 27.26
N MET A 149 -42.21 -21.08 28.56
CA MET A 149 -42.97 -21.93 29.49
C MET A 149 -44.49 -21.90 29.27
N ALA A 150 -45.03 -20.83 28.69
CA ALA A 150 -46.43 -20.74 28.27
C ALA A 150 -46.65 -21.45 26.92
N GLY A 151 -45.70 -21.32 25.98
CA GLY A 151 -45.72 -22.04 24.71
C GLY A 151 -45.63 -23.56 24.87
N SER A 152 -44.84 -24.05 25.85
CA SER A 152 -44.76 -25.49 26.14
C SER A 152 -46.00 -26.05 26.85
N ARG A 153 -46.80 -25.23 27.54
CA ARG A 153 -48.06 -25.67 28.17
C ARG A 153 -49.25 -25.69 27.22
N CYS A 154 -49.25 -24.89 26.16
CA CYS A 154 -50.26 -24.98 25.10
C CYS A 154 -50.13 -26.25 24.25
N LEU A 155 -48.91 -26.81 24.11
CA LEU A 155 -48.70 -28.04 23.33
C LEU A 155 -49.09 -29.34 24.07
N SER A 156 -49.25 -29.32 25.40
CA SER A 156 -49.64 -30.50 26.17
C SER A 156 -51.15 -30.63 26.44
N LEU A 157 -51.94 -29.58 26.21
CA LEU A 157 -53.39 -29.57 26.48
C LEU A 157 -54.27 -29.63 25.22
N GLY A 158 -53.68 -29.63 24.02
CA GLY A 158 -54.40 -29.67 22.73
C GLY A 158 -54.52 -31.04 22.06
N ILE A 159 -54.05 -32.13 22.68
CA ILE A 159 -54.07 -33.48 22.07
C ILE A 159 -55.16 -34.39 22.69
N TRP A 160 -55.88 -33.97 23.73
CA TRP A 160 -56.86 -34.81 24.44
C TRP A 160 -58.35 -34.46 24.21
N THR A 161 -58.68 -33.78 23.11
CA THR A 161 -60.07 -33.47 22.72
C THR A 161 -60.35 -33.78 21.24
N LEU A 162 -59.70 -34.83 20.71
CA LEU A 162 -59.99 -35.37 19.37
C LEU A 162 -59.82 -36.91 19.31
N LEU A 163 -60.27 -37.58 20.37
CA LEU A 163 -60.79 -38.96 20.35
C LEU A 163 -62.13 -38.95 21.11
#